data_AF-A0A6C0KRQ1-F1
#
_entry.id   AF-A0A6C0KRQ1-F1
#
_cell.length_a   1.000
_cell.length_b   1.000
_cell.length_c   1.000
_cell.angle_alpha   90.00
_cell.angle_beta   90.00
_cell.angle_gamma   90.00
#
_symmetry.space_group_name_H-M   'P 1'
#
loop_
_entity.id
_entity.type
_entity.pdbx_description
1 polymer ?
#
loop_
_entity_poly.entity_id
_entity_poly.type
_entity_poly.pdbx_seq_one_letter_code
_entity_poly.pdbx_strand_id
1 'polypeptide(L)' 'MIIRDSDGKLVIISRNDCKNQIVFNEKIYKIRFAFCKKYKNIFLIN' A
#
# COMPACT_ATOMS: atom_id res chain seq x y z
N MET A 1 4.30 0.07 -10.88
CA MET A 1 4.19 1.14 -9.86
C MET A 1 5.30 0.96 -8.85
N ILE A 2 5.98 2.04 -8.48
CA ILE A 2 6.98 2.05 -7.40
C ILE A 2 6.34 2.78 -6.20
N ILE A 3 6.40 2.19 -5.02
CA ILE A 3 5.84 2.74 -3.78
C ILE A 3 6.81 2.50 -2.62
N ARG A 4 6.90 3.44 -1.68
CA ARG A 4 7.60 3.21 -0.40
C ARG A 4 6.63 2.59 0.61
N ASP A 5 7.06 1.54 1.29
CA ASP A 5 6.28 0.92 2.35
C ASP A 5 6.43 1.64 3.70
N SER A 6 5.78 1.10 4.73
CA SER A 6 5.83 1.62 6.09
C SER A 6 7.21 1.52 6.75
N ASP A 7 8.17 0.79 6.18
CA ASP A 7 9.52 0.67 6.70
C ASP A 7 10.53 1.47 5.87
N GLY A 8 10.04 2.27 4.91
CA GLY A 8 10.86 3.07 4.02
C GLY A 8 11.49 2.28 2.87
N LYS A 9 11.14 1.00 2.69
CA LYS A 9 11.65 0.18 1.60
C LYS A 9 10.89 0.48 0.31
N LEU A 10 11.61 0.44 -0.81
CA LEU A 10 11.01 0.54 -2.13
C LEU A 10 10.38 -0.81 -2.51
N VAL A 11 9.10 -0.78 -2.84
CA VAL A 11 8.33 -1.93 -3.34
C VAL A 11 7.91 -1.63 -4.77
N ILE A 12 8.11 -2.62 -5.65
CA ILE A 12 7.68 -2.55 -7.05
C ILE A 12 6.47 -3.48 -7.20
N ILE A 13 5.36 -2.92 -7.70
CA ILE A 13 4.17 -3.68 -8.07
C ILE A 13 4.03 -3.60 -9.59
N SER A 14 4.27 -4.72 -10.26
CA SER A 14 3.98 -4.87 -11.68
C SER A 14 2.51 -5.21 -11.89
N ARG A 15 1.92 -4.64 -12.94
CA ARG A 15 0.56 -5.00 -13.33
C ARG A 15 0.50 -6.42 -13.91
N ASN A 16 1.52 -6.81 -14.65
CA ASN A 16 1.58 -8.13 -15.29
C ASN A 16 1.64 -9.28 -14.27
N ASP A 17 2.15 -8.99 -13.07
CA ASP A 17 2.24 -9.98 -11.98
C ASP A 17 0.93 -10.10 -11.18
N CYS A 18 -0.11 -9.37 -11.58
CA CYS A 18 -1.41 -9.37 -10.93
C CYS A 18 -2.45 -10.00 -11.86
N LYS A 19 -3.16 -11.02 -11.34
CA LYS A 19 -4.19 -11.76 -12.10
C LYS A 19 -5.29 -10.87 -12.67
N ASN A 20 -5.63 -9.76 -11.99
CA ASN A 20 -6.65 -8.80 -12.41
C ASN A 20 -6.46 -7.44 -11.71
N GLN A 21 -7.38 -6.49 -12.01
CA GLN A 21 -7.38 -5.16 -11.41
C GLN A 21 -7.55 -5.14 -9.91
N ILE A 22 -8.39 -6.04 -9.39
CA ILE A 22 -8.71 -6.09 -7.97
C ILE A 22 -7.46 -6.47 -7.17
N VAL A 23 -6.75 -7.53 -7.58
CA VAL A 23 -5.51 -7.99 -6.92
C VAL A 23 -4.44 -6.90 -6.94
N PHE A 24 -4.31 -6.17 -8.04
CA PHE A 24 -3.37 -5.05 -8.14
C PHE A 24 -3.71 -3.93 -7.16
N ASN A 25 -4.99 -3.55 -7.10
CA ASN A 25 -5.47 -2.51 -6.19
C ASN A 25 -5.33 -2.93 -4.71
N GLU A 26 -5.61 -4.19 -4.38
CA GLU A 26 -5.44 -4.74 -3.03
C GLU A 26 -3.98 -4.68 -2.55
N LYS A 27 -3.01 -5.00 -3.42
CA LYS A 27 -1.59 -4.89 -3.08
C LYS A 27 -1.21 -3.45 -2.73
N ILE A 28 -1.67 -2.49 -3.52
CA ILE A 28 -1.44 -1.05 -3.24
C ILE A 28 -2.11 -0.63 -1.94
N TYR A 29 -3.38 -1.04 -1.74
CA TYR A 29 -4.14 -0.71 -0.55
C TYR A 29 -3.46 -1.22 0.72
N LYS A 30 -3.00 -2.48 0.74
CA LYS A 30 -2.34 -3.07 1.91
C LYS A 30 -1.07 -2.30 2.31
N ILE A 31 -0.26 -1.89 1.34
CA ILE A 31 0.95 -1.10 1.61
C ILE A 31 0.58 0.27 2.18
N ARG A 32 -0.38 0.97 1.56
CA ARG A 32 -0.86 2.27 2.04
C ARG A 32 -1.49 2.16 3.43
N PHE A 33 -2.28 1.12 3.67
CA PHE A 33 -2.91 0.86 4.95
C PHE A 33 -1.87 0.62 6.04
N ALA A 34 -0.83 -0.19 5.78
CA ALA A 34 0.26 -0.40 6.72
C ALA A 34 1.03 0.90 7.02
N PHE A 35 1.29 1.71 6.00
CA PHE A 35 1.91 3.03 6.15
C PHE A 35 1.03 3.95 7.03
N CYS A 36 -0.26 4.04 6.74
CA CYS A 36 -1.21 4.80 7.54
C CYS A 36 -1.30 4.28 8.98
N LYS A 37 -1.36 2.96 9.18
CA LYS A 37 -1.41 2.37 10.52
C LYS A 37 -0.16 2.71 11.35
N LYS A 38 1.02 2.74 10.73
CA LYS A 38 2.29 3.02 11.43
C LYS A 38 2.50 4.50 11.71
N TYR A 39 2.17 5.37 10.75
CA TYR A 39 2.54 6.79 10.80
C TYR A 39 1.36 7.75 10.98
N LYS A 40 0.12 7.30 10.77
CA LYS A 40 -1.11 8.09 10.87
C LYS A 40 -2.09 7.53 11.89
N ASN A 41 -1.62 7.22 13.10
CA ASN A 41 -2.49 6.98 14.25
C ASN A 41 -3.27 8.26 14.70
N ILE A 42 -3.52 9.21 13.79
CA ILE A 42 -4.14 10.51 14.04
C ILE A 42 -5.23 10.73 12.97
N PHE A 43 -6.46 10.96 13.44
CA PHE A 43 -7.73 11.17 12.73
C PHE A 43 -8.55 9.91 12.34
N LEU A 44 -8.91 9.13 13.36
CA LEU A 44 -10.29 8.63 13.51
C LEU A 44 -10.82 9.14 14.86
N ILE A 45 -10.88 10.46 15.01
CA ILE A 45 -11.75 11.16 15.97
C ILE A 45 -12.36 12.34 15.19
N ASN A 46 -13.59 12.12 14.75
CA ASN A 46 -14.71 13.03 14.49
C ASN A 46 -15.58 12.47 13.37
#